data_AF-A0A347UJY6-F1
#
_entry.id   AF-A0A347UJY6-F1
#
_cell.length_a   1.000
_cell.length_b   1.000
_cell.length_c   1.000
_cell.angle_alpha   90.00
_cell.angle_beta   90.00
_cell.angle_gamma   90.00
#
_symmetry.space_group_name_H-M   'P 1'
#
loop_
_entity.id
_entity.type
_entity.pdbx_description
1 polymer ?
#
loop_
_entity_poly.entity_id
_entity_poly.type
_entity_poly.pdbx_seq_one_letter_code
_entity_poly.pdbx_strand_id
1 'polypeptide(L)'
;MAKKPWDKSCSEPRAHVVHLDPDAPETAENKPLPDGISGKSIEDKSPAEWAYERLVIYIQNFEEQLDNEHEVAVGFVGGDAGVLRIEGLGFFDPDIVTFYGQDSAGTKTQLIQHVTQLSVMLRAVPKVADAAEPNRIGFRLVADLKAE
;
A
#
# COMPACT_ATOMS: atom_id res chain seq x y z
N MET A 1 16.00 6.55 37.25
CA MET A 1 16.33 7.54 36.19
C MET A 1 15.02 8.00 35.57
N ALA A 2 14.75 9.30 35.49
CA ALA A 2 13.51 9.81 34.90
C ALA A 2 13.56 9.66 33.38
N LYS A 3 12.57 9.00 32.78
CA LYS A 3 12.40 8.91 31.33
C LYS A 3 12.28 10.32 30.75
N LYS A 4 13.07 10.64 29.73
CA LYS A 4 13.05 11.95 29.06
C LYS A 4 11.72 12.12 28.31
N PRO A 5 11.20 13.34 28.10
CA PRO A 5 9.89 13.55 27.45
C PRO A 5 9.80 13.09 25.99
N TRP A 6 10.92 12.71 25.37
CA TRP A 6 11.02 12.09 24.05
C TRP A 6 11.28 10.57 24.10
N ASP A 7 11.26 9.96 25.29
CA ASP A 7 11.37 8.52 25.53
C ASP A 7 9.99 7.84 25.45
N LYS A 8 9.19 8.25 24.45
CA LYS A 8 7.96 7.54 24.10
C LYS A 8 8.38 6.39 23.20
N SER A 9 8.37 5.16 23.74
CA SER A 9 8.23 3.97 22.91
C SER A 9 7.05 4.22 21.97
N CYS A 10 7.31 4.23 20.66
CA CYS A 10 6.29 4.49 19.65
C CYS A 10 5.47 3.21 19.49
N SER A 11 4.65 2.89 20.49
CA SER A 11 3.77 1.71 20.47
C SER A 11 2.61 1.89 19.49
N GLU A 12 2.24 3.15 19.19
CA GLU A 12 1.18 3.50 18.25
C GLU A 12 1.74 4.22 17.02
N PRO A 13 1.28 3.84 15.81
CA PRO A 13 1.72 4.46 14.58
C PRO A 13 1.25 5.91 14.51
N ARG A 14 2.20 6.80 14.21
CA ARG A 14 1.90 8.20 13.93
C ARG A 14 1.92 8.42 12.41
N ALA A 15 0.76 8.74 11.85
CA ALA A 15 0.60 9.21 10.48
C ALA A 15 0.20 10.70 10.48
N HIS A 16 0.59 11.43 9.43
CA HIS A 16 0.24 12.84 9.26
C HIS A 16 0.36 13.22 7.80
N VAL A 17 -0.61 13.98 7.30
CA VAL A 17 -0.65 14.51 5.94
C VAL A 17 -1.17 15.94 5.97
N VAL A 18 -0.76 16.74 4.99
CA VAL A 18 -1.24 18.11 4.76
C VAL A 18 -1.50 18.27 3.26
N HIS A 19 -2.68 18.76 2.91
CA HIS A 19 -3.07 19.05 1.54
C HIS A 19 -3.16 20.57 1.31
N LEU A 20 -2.93 20.99 0.06
CA LEU A 20 -3.15 22.38 -0.35
C LEU A 20 -4.64 22.72 -0.40
N ASP A 21 -5.46 21.77 -0.84
CA ASP A 21 -6.91 21.87 -0.82
C ASP A 21 -7.40 21.56 0.59
N PRO A 22 -8.06 22.51 1.28
CA PRO A 22 -8.63 22.26 2.61
C PRO A 22 -9.78 21.25 2.59
N ASP A 23 -10.41 21.04 1.43
CA ASP A 23 -11.52 20.11 1.23
C ASP A 23 -11.07 18.79 0.57
N ALA A 24 -9.76 18.52 0.55
CA ALA A 24 -9.21 17.27 0.04
C ALA A 24 -9.86 16.05 0.73
N PRO A 25 -10.14 14.96 -0.02
CA PRO A 25 -10.67 13.74 0.57
C PRO A 25 -9.69 13.14 1.58
N GLU A 26 -10.21 12.39 2.54
CA GLU A 26 -9.37 11.69 3.52
C GLU A 26 -8.41 10.70 2.83
N THR A 27 -7.14 10.76 3.20
CA THR A 27 -6.12 9.83 2.71
C THR A 27 -5.81 8.72 3.70
N ALA A 28 -4.96 7.77 3.29
CA ALA A 28 -4.47 6.67 4.12
C ALA A 28 -3.96 7.11 5.51
N GLU A 29 -3.36 8.30 5.62
CA GLU A 29 -2.83 8.85 6.87
C GLU A 29 -3.90 9.40 7.83
N ASN A 30 -5.08 9.75 7.33
CA ASN A 30 -6.19 10.28 8.13
C ASN A 30 -7.21 9.21 8.51
N LYS A 31 -7.29 8.13 7.73
CA LYS A 31 -8.26 7.07 7.97
C LYS A 31 -7.86 6.20 9.17
N PRO A 32 -8.84 5.66 9.92
CA PRO A 32 -8.55 4.71 10.99
C PRO A 32 -7.87 3.47 10.42
N LEU A 33 -6.92 2.93 11.17
CA LEU A 33 -6.28 1.67 10.79
C LEU A 33 -7.29 0.52 10.85
N PRO A 34 -7.27 -0.41 9.87
CA PRO A 34 -7.99 -1.67 9.97
C PRO A 34 -7.67 -2.43 11.26
N ASP A 35 -8.66 -3.14 11.81
CA ASP A 35 -8.55 -3.81 13.11
C ASP A 35 -7.32 -4.73 13.21
N GLY A 36 -7.07 -5.57 12.20
CA GLY A 36 -5.92 -6.49 12.19
C GLY A 36 -4.55 -5.80 12.21
N ILE A 37 -4.46 -4.56 11.75
CA ILE A 37 -3.24 -3.74 11.87
C ILE A 37 -3.11 -3.15 13.27
N SER A 38 -4.22 -2.66 13.83
CA SER A 38 -4.26 -1.98 15.13
C SER A 38 -4.06 -2.91 16.33
N GLY A 39 -4.30 -4.22 16.16
CA GLY A 39 -4.22 -5.22 17.23
C GLY A 39 -2.80 -5.62 17.63
N LYS A 40 -1.78 -5.30 16.83
CA LYS A 40 -0.37 -5.68 17.07
C LYS A 40 0.51 -4.43 17.22
N SER A 41 1.36 -4.42 18.25
CA SER A 41 2.33 -3.33 18.49
C SER A 41 3.30 -3.23 17.32
N ILE A 42 3.70 -2.01 16.93
CA ILE A 42 4.69 -1.80 15.87
C ILE A 42 6.02 -2.50 16.19
N GLU A 43 6.39 -2.56 17.47
CA GLU A 43 7.64 -3.18 17.93
C GLU A 43 7.68 -4.69 17.67
N ASP A 44 6.51 -5.32 17.52
CA ASP A 44 6.36 -6.75 17.22
C ASP A 44 6.28 -7.02 15.71
N LYS A 45 6.28 -5.98 14.87
CA LYS A 45 6.18 -6.10 13.41
C LYS A 45 7.55 -6.09 12.76
N SER A 46 7.73 -6.93 11.75
CA SER A 46 8.91 -6.82 10.91
C SER A 46 8.84 -5.54 10.05
N PRO A 47 9.99 -5.01 9.59
CA PRO A 47 10.00 -3.93 8.61
C PRO A 47 9.13 -4.22 7.37
N ALA A 48 9.15 -5.45 6.86
CA ALA A 48 8.39 -5.87 5.69
C ALA A 48 6.87 -5.93 5.98
N GLU A 49 6.47 -6.53 7.10
CA GLU A 49 5.07 -6.57 7.56
C GLU A 49 4.52 -5.15 7.69
N TRP A 50 5.26 -4.27 8.37
CA TRP A 50 4.83 -2.91 8.58
C TRP A 50 4.76 -2.09 7.28
N ALA A 51 5.64 -2.35 6.31
CA ALA A 51 5.56 -1.73 4.99
C ALA A 51 4.36 -2.25 4.19
N TYR A 52 4.11 -3.56 4.21
CA TYR A 52 2.99 -4.21 3.53
C TYR A 52 1.65 -3.66 3.98
N GLU A 53 1.38 -3.67 5.29
CA GLU A 53 0.14 -3.16 5.87
C GLU A 53 -0.15 -1.73 5.43
N ARG A 54 0.85 -0.85 5.46
CA ARG A 54 0.70 0.53 5.01
C ARG A 54 0.43 0.63 3.51
N LEU A 55 1.16 -0.13 2.68
CA LEU A 55 0.92 -0.18 1.24
C LEU A 55 -0.51 -0.61 0.91
N VAL A 56 -1.05 -1.58 1.64
CA VAL A 56 -2.44 -2.02 1.49
C VAL A 56 -3.42 -0.85 1.72
N ILE A 57 -3.25 -0.08 2.79
CA ILE A 57 -4.10 1.10 3.08
C ILE A 57 -3.95 2.15 1.98
N TYR A 58 -2.74 2.45 1.52
CA TYR A 58 -2.51 3.40 0.43
C TYR A 58 -3.16 2.95 -0.88
N ILE A 59 -3.03 1.67 -1.24
CA ILE A 59 -3.62 1.11 -2.47
C ILE A 59 -5.16 1.18 -2.40
N GLN A 60 -5.76 0.79 -1.27
CA GLN A 60 -7.21 0.90 -1.10
C GLN A 60 -7.67 2.35 -1.22
N ASN A 61 -7.03 3.26 -0.49
CA ASN A 61 -7.41 4.67 -0.50
C ASN A 61 -7.25 5.32 -1.87
N PHE A 62 -6.23 4.92 -2.64
CA PHE A 62 -6.05 5.36 -4.02
C PHE A 62 -7.19 4.85 -4.90
N GLU A 63 -7.52 3.56 -4.80
CA GLU A 63 -8.61 2.93 -5.55
C GLU A 63 -9.99 3.52 -5.25
N GLU A 64 -10.27 3.91 -4.00
CA GLU A 64 -11.51 4.58 -3.60
C GLU A 64 -11.75 5.92 -4.30
N GLN A 65 -10.67 6.55 -4.78
CA GLN A 65 -10.71 7.85 -5.45
C GLN A 65 -10.72 7.71 -6.98
N LEU A 66 -10.66 6.49 -7.53
CA LEU A 66 -10.69 6.25 -8.96
C LEU A 66 -12.12 6.15 -9.51
N ASP A 67 -12.29 6.63 -10.75
CA ASP A 67 -13.48 6.36 -11.54
C ASP A 67 -13.52 4.92 -12.06
N ASN A 68 -14.63 4.53 -12.70
CA ASN A 68 -14.83 3.17 -13.21
C ASN A 68 -14.08 2.87 -14.53
N GLU A 69 -13.32 3.83 -15.06
CA GLU A 69 -12.55 3.67 -16.29
C GLU A 69 -11.06 3.39 -16.02
N HIS A 70 -10.61 3.59 -14.78
CA HIS A 70 -9.23 3.40 -14.38
C HIS A 70 -9.06 2.30 -13.34
N GLU A 71 -7.89 1.67 -13.36
CA GLU A 71 -7.37 0.71 -12.39
C GLU A 71 -6.08 1.23 -11.77
N VAL A 72 -5.70 0.69 -10.62
CA VAL A 72 -4.42 1.01 -10.00
C VAL A 72 -3.28 0.21 -10.64
N ALA A 73 -2.17 0.88 -10.86
CA ALA A 73 -0.91 0.25 -11.20
C ALA A 73 0.23 0.84 -10.38
N VAL A 74 1.27 0.04 -10.19
CA VAL A 74 2.47 0.43 -9.44
C VAL A 74 3.59 0.74 -10.41
N GLY A 75 4.06 1.98 -10.40
CA GLY A 75 5.34 2.37 -10.98
C GLY A 75 6.45 2.24 -9.94
N PHE A 76 7.61 1.75 -10.37
CA PHE A 76 8.79 1.62 -9.53
C PHE A 76 9.81 2.68 -9.93
N VAL A 77 10.19 3.54 -8.98
CA VAL A 77 11.11 4.66 -9.26
C VAL A 77 12.54 4.11 -9.35
N GLY A 78 13.22 4.38 -10.46
CA GLY A 78 14.64 4.04 -10.64
C GLY A 78 14.92 2.69 -11.30
N GLY A 79 13.90 1.98 -11.82
CA GLY A 79 14.07 0.77 -12.62
C GLY A 79 13.42 0.87 -14.00
N ASP A 80 13.94 0.12 -14.97
CA ASP A 80 13.39 0.04 -16.34
C ASP A 80 12.08 -0.78 -16.42
N ALA A 81 11.62 -1.33 -15.29
CA ALA A 81 10.45 -2.22 -15.23
C ALA A 81 9.12 -1.53 -15.58
N GLY A 82 9.08 -0.20 -15.62
CA GLY A 82 7.89 0.56 -16.01
C GLY A 82 6.77 0.49 -14.96
N VAL A 83 5.54 0.26 -15.44
CA VAL A 83 4.33 0.21 -14.62
C VAL A 83 3.78 -1.22 -14.61
N LEU A 84 3.46 -1.73 -13.43
CA LEU A 84 2.86 -3.04 -13.19
C LEU A 84 1.40 -2.85 -12.77
N ARG A 85 0.44 -3.36 -13.57
CA ARG A 85 -0.95 -3.48 -13.11
C ARG A 85 -0.98 -4.50 -11.98
N ILE A 86 -1.24 -4.03 -10.76
CA ILE A 86 -1.10 -4.85 -9.57
C ILE A 86 -2.31 -5.77 -9.40
N GLU A 87 -2.04 -7.05 -9.18
CA GLU A 87 -3.03 -8.10 -8.94
C GLU A 87 -2.83 -8.76 -7.57
N GLY A 88 -1.69 -8.51 -6.94
CA GLY A 88 -1.39 -9.01 -5.60
C GLY A 88 -0.21 -8.28 -4.96
N LEU A 89 -0.20 -8.33 -3.63
CA LEU A 89 0.87 -7.82 -2.79
C LEU A 89 1.19 -8.87 -1.74
N GLY A 90 2.44 -9.00 -1.34
CA GLY A 90 2.83 -9.84 -0.22
C GLY A 90 4.09 -9.34 0.45
N PHE A 91 4.43 -9.93 1.60
CA PHE A 91 5.68 -9.68 2.31
C PHE A 91 6.29 -10.99 2.81
N PHE A 92 7.57 -10.95 3.10
CA PHE A 92 8.28 -12.04 3.75
C PHE A 92 9.28 -11.47 4.75
N ASP A 93 9.14 -11.90 6.01
CA ASP A 93 9.95 -11.37 7.09
C ASP A 93 11.44 -11.67 6.93
N PRO A 94 12.32 -10.73 7.30
CA PRO A 94 12.01 -9.44 7.91
C PRO A 94 11.88 -8.27 6.93
N ASP A 95 12.21 -8.45 5.65
CA ASP A 95 12.60 -7.32 4.80
C ASP A 95 12.13 -7.35 3.33
N ILE A 96 11.42 -8.39 2.87
CA ILE A 96 10.98 -8.50 1.47
C ILE A 96 9.52 -8.08 1.31
N VAL A 97 9.25 -7.25 0.30
CA VAL A 97 7.91 -6.95 -0.23
C VAL A 97 7.85 -7.39 -1.69
N THR A 98 6.72 -7.99 -2.08
CA THR A 98 6.52 -8.54 -3.43
C THR A 98 5.25 -7.99 -4.06
N PHE A 99 5.37 -7.50 -5.28
CA PHE A 99 4.27 -7.06 -6.13
C PHE A 99 4.04 -8.08 -7.23
N TYR A 100 2.80 -8.53 -7.38
CA TYR A 100 2.37 -9.44 -8.44
C TYR A 100 1.46 -8.71 -9.41
N GLY A 101 1.58 -8.99 -10.70
CA GLY A 101 0.68 -8.40 -11.68
C GLY A 101 1.05 -8.67 -13.12
N GLN A 102 0.64 -7.74 -13.98
CA GLN A 102 0.94 -7.76 -15.40
C GLN A 102 1.64 -6.48 -15.85
N ASP A 103 2.62 -6.60 -16.72
CA ASP A 103 3.24 -5.44 -17.36
C ASP A 103 2.32 -4.80 -18.42
N SER A 104 2.82 -3.77 -19.10
CA SER A 104 2.07 -3.09 -20.18
C SER A 104 1.72 -3.99 -21.38
N ALA A 105 2.41 -5.12 -21.55
CA ALA A 105 2.14 -6.10 -22.59
C ALA A 105 1.20 -7.23 -22.13
N GLY A 106 0.74 -7.21 -20.88
CA GLY A 106 -0.05 -8.29 -20.29
C GLY A 106 0.79 -9.49 -19.84
N THR A 107 2.11 -9.36 -19.81
CA THR A 107 3.00 -10.44 -19.36
C THR A 107 2.93 -10.54 -17.85
N LYS A 108 2.76 -11.75 -17.33
CA LYS A 108 2.84 -12.03 -15.91
C LYS A 108 4.22 -11.60 -15.38
N THR A 109 4.21 -10.63 -14.47
CA THR A 109 5.40 -9.99 -13.92
C THR A 109 5.31 -9.95 -12.41
N GLN A 110 6.45 -10.17 -11.77
CA GLN A 110 6.60 -10.08 -10.33
C GLN A 110 7.78 -9.20 -10.03
N LEU A 111 7.59 -8.20 -9.17
CA LEU A 111 8.69 -7.42 -8.63
C LEU A 111 8.90 -7.77 -7.16
N ILE A 112 10.13 -8.13 -6.84
CA ILE A 112 10.59 -8.39 -5.48
C ILE A 112 11.48 -7.21 -5.08
N GLN A 113 11.19 -6.59 -3.93
CA GLN A 113 11.94 -5.45 -3.41
C GLN A 113 12.30 -5.68 -1.94
N HIS A 114 13.51 -5.25 -1.58
CA HIS A 114 13.86 -5.09 -0.18
C HIS A 114 13.24 -3.80 0.36
N VAL A 115 12.73 -3.80 1.59
CA VAL A 115 11.97 -2.69 2.18
C VAL A 115 12.75 -1.37 2.22
N THR A 116 14.08 -1.43 2.35
CA THR A 116 14.94 -0.23 2.36
C THR A 116 15.11 0.42 0.98
N GLN A 117 14.76 -0.28 -0.10
CA GLN A 117 14.83 0.19 -1.48
C GLN A 117 13.45 0.53 -2.04
N LEU A 118 12.40 0.33 -1.23
CA LEU A 118 11.01 0.48 -1.65
C LEU A 118 10.72 1.91 -2.09
N SER A 119 10.41 2.08 -3.38
CA SER A 119 9.89 3.33 -3.94
C SER A 119 8.69 3.01 -4.83
N VAL A 120 7.50 3.38 -4.34
CA VAL A 120 6.22 3.02 -4.92
C VAL A 120 5.52 4.28 -5.43
N MET A 121 5.12 4.24 -6.70
CA MET A 121 4.25 5.24 -7.31
C MET A 121 2.93 4.56 -7.67
N LEU A 122 1.81 5.03 -7.12
CA LEU A 122 0.49 4.58 -7.56
C LEU A 122 0.05 5.43 -8.75
N ARG A 123 -0.40 4.76 -9.81
CA ARG A 123 -0.84 5.40 -11.05
C ARG A 123 -2.20 4.86 -11.47
N ALA A 124 -3.10 5.76 -11.86
CA ALA A 124 -4.32 5.40 -12.54
C ALA A 124 -3.99 5.03 -13.99
N VAL A 125 -4.32 3.80 -14.40
CA VAL A 125 -4.18 3.31 -15.77
C VAL A 125 -5.55 2.92 -16.31
N PRO A 126 -5.82 3.02 -17.63
CA PRO A 126 -7.09 2.55 -18.18
C PRO A 126 -7.35 1.10 -17.82
N LYS A 127 -8.60 0.78 -17.51
CA LYS A 127 -9.04 -0.60 -17.28
C LYS A 127 -8.78 -1.45 -18.52
N VAL A 128 -8.63 -2.76 -18.30
CA VAL A 128 -8.45 -3.71 -19.41
C VAL A 128 -9.67 -3.66 -20.33
N ALA A 129 -9.42 -3.64 -21.65
CA ALA A 129 -10.48 -3.70 -22.64
C ALA A 129 -11.36 -4.94 -22.40
N ASP A 130 -12.68 -4.77 -22.50
CA ASP A 130 -13.70 -5.80 -22.26
C ASP A 130 -13.90 -6.24 -20.80
N ALA A 131 -13.21 -5.63 -19.83
CA ALA A 131 -13.53 -5.82 -18.41
C ALA A 131 -14.86 -5.13 -18.05
N ALA A 132 -15.79 -5.90 -17.47
CA ALA A 132 -17.10 -5.39 -17.02
C ALA A 132 -16.93 -4.31 -15.94
N GLU A 133 -16.08 -4.57 -14.95
CA GLU A 133 -15.75 -3.67 -13.85
C GLU A 133 -14.22 -3.57 -13.71
N PRO A 134 -13.68 -2.43 -13.24
CA PRO A 134 -12.24 -2.30 -12.98
C PRO A 134 -11.82 -3.24 -11.85
N ASN A 135 -10.62 -3.82 -11.98
CA ASN A 135 -10.02 -4.59 -10.89
C ASN A 135 -9.63 -3.67 -9.74
N ARG A 136 -10.06 -4.03 -8.53
CA ARG A 136 -9.81 -3.31 -7.28
C ARG A 136 -9.22 -4.25 -6.24
N ILE A 137 -7.89 -4.33 -6.17
CA ILE A 137 -7.19 -5.26 -5.28
C ILE A 137 -7.12 -4.73 -3.84
N GLY A 138 -7.10 -3.41 -3.66
CA GLY A 138 -6.98 -2.76 -2.35
C GLY A 138 -8.07 -3.17 -1.36
N PHE A 139 -9.32 -3.27 -1.81
CA PHE A 139 -10.41 -3.74 -0.95
C PHE A 139 -10.27 -5.20 -0.55
N ARG A 140 -9.74 -6.05 -1.43
CA ARG A 140 -9.47 -7.47 -1.11
C ARG A 140 -8.34 -7.59 -0.11
N LEU A 141 -7.27 -6.81 -0.29
CA LEU A 141 -6.12 -6.78 0.63
C LEU A 141 -6.55 -6.32 2.03
N VAL A 142 -7.39 -5.28 2.13
CA VAL A 142 -7.90 -4.81 3.43
C VAL A 142 -8.87 -5.80 4.06
N ALA A 143 -9.68 -6.51 3.27
CA ALA A 143 -10.54 -7.57 3.80
C ALA A 143 -9.71 -8.74 4.38
N ASP A 144 -8.61 -9.10 3.72
CA ASP A 144 -7.68 -10.13 4.17
C ASP A 144 -6.99 -9.71 5.49
N LEU A 145 -6.47 -8.47 5.56
CA LEU A 145 -5.89 -7.91 6.80
C LEU A 145 -6.87 -7.86 7.99
N LYS A 146 -8.19 -7.85 7.75
CA LYS A 146 -9.19 -7.87 8.82
C LYS A 146 -9.55 -9.28 9.28
N ALA A 147 -9.25 -10.29 8.47
CA ALA A 147 -9.55 -11.69 8.76
C ALA A 147 -8.42 -12.39 9.54
N GLU A 148 -7.22 -11.81 9.52
CA GLU A 148 -6.05 -12.21 10.33
C GLU A 148 -6.21 -11.79 11.80
#